data_AF-A0A703STT1-F1
#
_entry.id   AF-A0A703STT1-F1
#
_cell.length_a   1.000
_cell.length_b   1.000
_cell.length_c   1.000
_cell.angle_alpha   90.00
_cell.angle_beta   90.00
_cell.angle_gamma   90.00
#
_symmetry.space_group_name_H-M   'P 1'
#
loop_
_entity.id
_entity.type
_entity.pdbx_description
1 polymer ?
#
loop_
_entity_poly.entity_id
_entity_poly.type
_entity_poly.pdbx_seq_one_letter_code
_entity_poly.pdbx_strand_id
1 'polypeptide(L)' 'IETPAQAARLRDAGGDYLQGWHCGAPMPFGLFHFRLTQKSQPAFG' A
#
# COMPACT_ATOMS: atom_id res chain seq x y z
N ILE A 1 10.27 2.10 0.97
CA ILE A 1 9.75 3.43 1.35
C ILE A 1 9.21 3.41 2.76
N GLU A 2 9.72 4.30 3.60
CA GLU A 2 9.40 4.33 5.03
C GLU A 2 8.62 5.59 5.42
N THR A 3 8.75 6.69 4.66
CA THR A 3 8.07 7.95 4.96
C THR A 3 7.24 8.47 3.79
N PRO A 4 6.20 9.29 4.06
CA PRO A 4 5.44 9.97 3.02
C PRO A 4 6.31 10.87 2.13
N ALA A 5 7.32 11.53 2.71
CA ALA A 5 8.22 12.42 1.96
C ALA A 5 9.09 11.65 0.94
N GLN A 6 9.55 10.44 1.29
CA GLN A 6 10.26 9.57 0.35
C GLN A 6 9.33 9.10 -0.79
N ALA A 7 8.08 8.75 -0.46
CA ALA A 7 7.09 8.34 -1.46
C ALA A 7 6.78 9.47 -2.46
N ALA A 8 6.61 10.70 -1.96
CA ALA A 8 6.36 11.87 -2.80
C ALA A 8 7.51 12.12 -3.79
N ARG A 9 8.76 12.17 -3.30
CA ARG A 9 9.93 12.37 -4.16
C ARG A 9 10.06 11.35 -5.28
N LEU A 10 9.74 10.08 -5.01
CA LEU A 10 9.82 9.02 -6.02
C LEU A 10 8.69 9.08 -7.02
N ARG A 11 7.48 9.47 -6.61
CA ARG A 11 6.37 9.72 -7.54
C ARG A 11 6.69 10.89 -8.48
N ASP A 12 7.20 11.99 -7.93
CA ASP A 12 7.58 13.17 -8.72
C ASP A 12 8.70 12.85 -9.72
N ALA A 13 9.55 11.86 -9.42
CA ALA A 13 10.58 11.35 -10.31
C ALA A 13 10.07 10.33 -11.36
N GLY A 14 8.76 10.05 -11.40
CA GLY A 14 8.15 9.10 -12.34
C GLY A 14 8.11 7.64 -11.86
N GLY A 15 8.21 7.39 -10.55
CA GLY A 15 8.06 6.05 -9.98
C GLY A 15 6.59 5.60 -9.92
N ASP A 16 6.19 4.72 -10.84
CA ASP A 16 4.82 4.22 -10.93
C ASP A 16 4.41 3.27 -9.79
N TYR A 17 5.38 2.53 -9.25
CA TYR A 17 5.16 1.55 -8.19
C TYR A 17 6.13 1.77 -7.02
N LEU A 18 5.59 1.74 -5.80
CA LEU A 18 6.35 1.93 -4.56
C LEU A 18 6.18 0.72 -3.64
N GLN A 19 7.29 0.29 -3.03
CA GLN A 19 7.30 -0.76 -2.01
C GLN A 19 8.04 -0.31 -0.74
N GLY A 20 7.51 -0.71 0.41
CA GLY A 20 8.16 -0.62 1.72
C GLY A 20 7.16 -0.35 2.84
N TRP A 21 7.64 -0.23 4.06
CA TRP A 21 6.83 -0.13 5.27
C TRP A 21 5.71 0.92 5.22
N HIS A 22 5.95 2.08 4.59
CA HIS A 22 4.93 3.11 4.37
C HIS A 22 3.79 2.63 3.45
N CYS A 23 4.12 1.85 2.43
CA CYS A 23 3.15 1.30 1.47
C CYS A 23 2.46 0.02 2.01
N GLY A 24 3.11 -0.65 2.97
CA GLY A 24 2.62 -1.84 3.62
C GLY A 24 3.78 -2.69 4.16
N ALA A 25 3.67 -3.11 5.41
CA ALA A 25 4.56 -4.10 6.00
C ALA A 25 4.44 -5.45 5.28
N PRO A 26 5.51 -6.26 5.20
CA PRO A 26 5.40 -7.68 4.89
C PRO A 26 4.37 -8.35 5.83
N MET A 27 3.50 -9.19 5.29
CA MET A 27 2.43 -9.81 6.07
C MET A 27 2.15 -11.25 5.65
N PRO A 28 1.62 -12.10 6.56
CA PRO A 28 1.22 -13.46 6.22
C PRO A 28 0.10 -13.50 5.18
N PHE A 29 0.07 -14.59 4.41
CA PHE A 29 -0.90 -14.82 3.33
C PHE A 29 -2.37 -14.58 3.75
N GLY A 30 -2.80 -15.13 4.90
CA GLY A 30 -4.17 -14.96 5.38
C GLY A 30 -4.55 -13.50 5.63
N LEU A 31 -3.63 -12.71 6.20
CA LEU A 31 -3.85 -11.28 6.46
C LEU A 31 -3.88 -10.46 5.16
N PHE A 32 -3.04 -10.83 4.18
CA PHE A 32 -3.07 -10.22 2.86
C PHE A 32 -4.43 -10.39 2.18
N HIS A 33 -4.94 -11.63 2.11
CA HIS A 33 -6.23 -11.93 1.48
C HIS A 33 -7.41 -11.27 2.20
N PHE A 34 -7.41 -11.28 3.54
CA PHE A 34 -8.43 -10.59 4.32
C PHE A 34 -8.52 -9.10 3.96
N ARG A 35 -7.38 -8.41 3.90
CA ARG A 35 -7.32 -6.97 3.57
C ARG A 35 -7.73 -6.69 2.12
N LEU A 36 -7.37 -7.55 1.18
CA LEU A 36 -7.82 -7.44 -0.21
C LEU A 36 -9.34 -7.52 -0.31
N THR A 37 -9.97 -8.47 0.39
CA THR A 37 -11.43 -8.63 0.39
C THR A 37 -12.13 -7.42 1.01
N GLN A 38 -11.62 -6.87 2.13
CA GLN A 38 -12.16 -5.63 2.71
C GLN A 38 -12.07 -4.44 1.77
N LYS A 39 -10.94 -4.28 1.06
CA LYS A 39 -10.75 -3.19 0.09
C LYS A 39 -11.68 -3.32 -1.12
N SER A 40 -12.11 -4.53 -1.44
CA SER A 40 -12.95 -4.83 -2.60
C SER A 40 -14.45 -4.79 -2.30
N GLN A 41 -14.85 -4.66 -1.04
CA GLN A 41 -16.26 -4.48 -0.69
C GLN A 41 -16.69 -3.04 -1.01
N PRO A 42 -17.80 -2.84 -1.74
CA PRO A 42 -18.39 -1.51 -1.86
C PRO A 42 -18.77 -1.01 -0.47
N ALA A 43 -18.42 0.24 -0.17
CA ALA A 43 -18.87 0.92 1.04
C ALA A 43 -20.39 1.12 0.97
N PHE A 44 -21.15 0.13 1.42
CA PHE A 44 -22.54 0.33 1.79
C PHE A 44 -22.55 0.83 3.25
N GLY A 45 -22.74 2.14 3.40
CA GLY A 45 -22.89 2.86 4.66
C GLY A 45 -23.50 4.22 4.41
#